data_AF-A0A511DB73-F1
#
_entry.id   AF-A0A511DB73-F1
#
_cell.length_a   1.000
_cell.length_b   1.000
_cell.length_c   1.000
_cell.angle_alpha   90.00
_cell.angle_beta   90.00
_cell.angle_gamma   90.00
#
_symmetry.space_group_name_H-M   'P 1'
#
loop_
_entity.id
_entity.type
_entity.pdbx_description
1 polymer ?
#
loop_
_entity_poly.entity_id
_entity_poly.type
_entity_poly.pdbx_seq_one_letter_code
_entity_poly.pdbx_strand_id
1 'polypeptide(L)'
;MFRRAGWATAAVQPGTTSGFADADFYGYDQVLDAHTLGYEGPNFSFATMPDQYTLKTFQDRLRAPGHAPLMAELTLVSSHAPWTPLPTLVPWDQVGDGSVYASTSGPSLPPQAIMTTDPAVVRANYLASIRYSLATLISYLQTYGDPDLVTIVVGDHQPAPVATGNDPNRDVPVSIVARDPAVLDAIATWGWEPGLRPSAQAPVRRMDTFRDGFTQAYGPRPIE
;
A
#
# COMPACT_ATOMS: atom_id res chain seq x y z
N MET A 1 -8.91 17.89 -0.86
CA MET A 1 -7.90 18.89 -0.42
C MET A 1 -6.90 19.15 -1.54
N PHE A 2 -6.15 18.13 -1.95
CA PHE A 2 -5.15 18.20 -3.02
C PHE A 2 -5.68 18.77 -4.34
N ARG A 3 -6.84 18.31 -4.81
CA ARG A 3 -7.50 18.91 -5.98
C ARG A 3 -7.74 20.43 -5.86
N ARG A 4 -8.09 20.93 -4.66
CA ARG A 4 -8.24 22.38 -4.43
C ARG A 4 -6.90 23.13 -4.45
N ALA A 5 -5.80 22.43 -4.19
CA ALA A 5 -4.44 22.94 -4.30
C ALA A 5 -3.85 22.77 -5.73
N GLY A 6 -4.66 22.33 -6.71
CA GLY A 6 -4.23 22.16 -8.10
C GLY A 6 -3.49 20.86 -8.41
N TRP A 7 -3.51 19.88 -7.50
CA TRP A 7 -2.88 18.58 -7.71
C TRP A 7 -3.85 17.66 -8.45
N ALA A 8 -3.32 16.82 -9.35
CA ALA A 8 -4.05 15.67 -9.86
C ALA A 8 -4.32 14.67 -8.72
N THR A 9 -5.45 13.96 -8.79
CA THR A 9 -5.80 12.92 -7.81
C THR A 9 -6.02 11.58 -8.49
N ALA A 10 -5.47 10.50 -7.93
CA ALA A 10 -5.66 9.16 -8.46
C ALA A 10 -5.93 8.10 -7.37
N ALA A 11 -6.70 7.07 -7.73
CA ALA A 11 -6.83 5.85 -6.94
C ALA A 11 -6.31 4.66 -7.74
N VAL A 12 -5.43 3.85 -7.15
CA VAL A 12 -4.93 2.60 -7.72
C VAL A 12 -5.45 1.46 -6.86
N GLN A 13 -6.36 0.69 -7.42
CA GLN A 13 -7.27 -0.22 -6.72
C GLN A 13 -7.19 -1.62 -7.34
N PRO A 14 -6.04 -2.32 -7.25
CA PRO A 14 -5.84 -3.61 -7.91
C PRO A 14 -6.85 -4.68 -7.48
N GLY A 15 -7.34 -4.64 -6.24
CA GLY A 15 -8.36 -5.58 -5.75
C GLY A 15 -9.79 -5.27 -6.18
N THR A 16 -10.05 -4.13 -6.80
CA THR A 16 -11.42 -3.70 -7.16
C THR A 16 -11.80 -4.28 -8.51
N THR A 17 -12.71 -5.26 -8.49
CA THR A 17 -13.16 -6.00 -9.68
C THR A 17 -14.61 -5.70 -10.08
N SER A 18 -15.38 -5.00 -9.24
CA SER A 18 -16.81 -4.71 -9.47
C SER A 18 -17.10 -3.20 -9.64
N GLY A 19 -16.11 -2.44 -10.10
CA GLY A 19 -16.15 -0.98 -10.18
C GLY A 19 -15.95 -0.30 -8.82
N PHE A 20 -15.45 0.94 -8.83
CA PHE A 20 -15.18 1.72 -7.62
C PHE A 20 -16.26 2.79 -7.42
N ALA A 21 -17.40 2.40 -6.85
CA ALA A 21 -18.59 3.26 -6.71
C ALA A 21 -18.32 4.58 -5.96
N ASP A 22 -17.36 4.57 -5.03
CA ASP A 22 -17.03 5.74 -4.21
C ASP A 22 -16.01 6.69 -4.86
N ALA A 23 -15.50 6.38 -6.07
CA ALA A 23 -14.51 7.20 -6.75
C ALA A 23 -14.95 8.67 -6.91
N ASP A 24 -16.21 8.87 -7.31
CA ASP A 24 -16.81 10.19 -7.49
C ASP A 24 -16.98 10.93 -6.16
N PHE A 25 -17.31 10.18 -5.09
CA PHE A 25 -17.43 10.75 -3.75
C PHE A 25 -16.09 11.27 -3.24
N TYR A 26 -14.99 10.54 -3.48
CA TYR A 26 -13.65 10.95 -3.09
C TYR A 26 -13.01 11.97 -4.05
N GLY A 27 -13.58 12.13 -5.25
CA GLY A 27 -13.16 13.13 -6.23
C GLY A 27 -11.81 12.82 -6.87
N TYR A 28 -11.56 11.55 -7.18
CA TYR A 28 -10.39 11.11 -7.94
C TYR A 28 -10.53 11.50 -9.41
N ASP A 29 -9.49 12.11 -9.99
CA ASP A 29 -9.46 12.42 -11.43
C ASP A 29 -9.21 11.16 -12.27
N GLN A 30 -8.52 10.17 -11.71
CA GLN A 30 -8.21 8.90 -12.35
C GLN A 30 -8.40 7.72 -11.39
N VAL A 31 -8.92 6.60 -11.89
CA VAL A 31 -9.00 5.33 -11.17
C VAL A 31 -8.36 4.24 -12.03
N LEU A 32 -7.37 3.55 -11.47
CA LEU A 32 -6.76 2.35 -12.03
C LEU A 32 -7.19 1.15 -11.20
N ASP A 33 -8.24 0.45 -11.61
CA ASP A 33 -8.76 -0.76 -10.99
C ASP A 33 -8.18 -2.05 -11.61
N ALA A 34 -8.66 -3.22 -11.19
CA ALA A 34 -8.18 -4.51 -11.68
C ALA A 34 -8.28 -4.66 -13.22
N HIS A 35 -9.26 -4.02 -13.85
CA HIS A 35 -9.52 -4.12 -15.29
C HIS A 35 -8.68 -3.13 -16.10
N THR A 36 -8.39 -1.97 -15.52
CA THR A 36 -7.68 -0.86 -16.20
C THR A 36 -6.18 -0.85 -15.94
N LEU A 37 -5.71 -1.58 -14.91
CA LEU A 37 -4.28 -1.79 -14.66
C LEU A 37 -3.59 -2.55 -15.80
N GLY A 38 -4.30 -3.42 -16.53
CA GLY A 38 -3.76 -4.10 -17.72
C GLY A 38 -2.78 -5.23 -17.40
N TYR A 39 -2.99 -5.90 -16.27
CA TYR A 39 -2.20 -7.05 -15.84
C TYR A 39 -2.61 -8.30 -16.64
N GLU A 40 -1.62 -8.95 -17.26
CA GLU A 40 -1.81 -10.17 -18.08
C GLU A 40 -1.20 -11.42 -17.41
N GLY A 41 -0.72 -11.28 -16.17
CA GLY A 41 -0.19 -12.40 -15.39
C GLY A 41 -1.26 -13.18 -14.62
N PRO A 42 -0.85 -14.19 -13.85
CA PRO A 42 -1.75 -14.99 -13.03
C PRO A 42 -2.16 -14.28 -11.73
N ASN A 43 -3.36 -14.61 -11.23
CA ASN A 43 -3.77 -14.22 -9.88
C ASN A 43 -2.98 -14.98 -8.81
N PHE A 44 -2.80 -14.34 -7.66
CA PHE A 44 -2.23 -14.88 -6.43
C PHE A 44 -3.32 -15.00 -5.36
N SER A 45 -4.25 -15.92 -5.60
CA SER A 45 -5.49 -16.08 -4.81
C SER A 45 -6.37 -14.84 -4.85
N PHE A 46 -6.54 -14.13 -3.73
CA PHE A 46 -7.32 -12.88 -3.69
C PHE A 46 -6.64 -11.77 -4.50
N ALA A 47 -5.32 -11.70 -4.45
CA ALA A 47 -4.57 -10.69 -5.19
C ALA A 47 -4.68 -10.98 -6.69
N THR A 48 -5.38 -10.11 -7.40
CA THR A 48 -5.52 -10.11 -8.87
C THR A 48 -4.18 -9.87 -9.58
N MET A 49 -3.24 -9.20 -8.90
CA MET A 49 -1.87 -8.97 -9.37
C MET A 49 -0.92 -8.72 -8.20
N PRO A 50 0.40 -8.92 -8.37
CA PRO A 50 1.41 -8.55 -7.39
C PRO A 50 1.50 -7.04 -7.13
N ASP A 51 1.84 -6.65 -5.90
CA ASP A 51 2.09 -5.25 -5.53
C ASP A 51 3.21 -4.63 -6.38
N GLN A 52 4.19 -5.44 -6.78
CA GLN A 52 5.28 -4.99 -7.65
C GLN A 52 4.76 -4.54 -9.02
N TYR A 53 3.81 -5.28 -9.61
CA TYR A 53 3.18 -4.88 -10.86
C TYR A 53 2.37 -3.60 -10.69
N THR A 54 1.56 -3.52 -9.62
CA THR A 54 0.76 -2.33 -9.30
C THR A 54 1.64 -1.09 -9.19
N LEU A 55 2.73 -1.16 -8.42
CA LEU A 55 3.66 -0.05 -8.22
C LEU A 55 4.42 0.31 -9.50
N LYS A 56 4.83 -0.67 -10.32
CA LYS A 56 5.48 -0.40 -11.61
C LYS A 56 4.53 0.33 -12.56
N THR A 57 3.29 -0.13 -12.67
CA THR A 57 2.27 0.48 -13.52
C THR A 57 1.91 1.89 -13.06
N PHE A 58 1.78 2.09 -11.75
CA PHE A 58 1.62 3.41 -11.14
C PHE A 58 2.78 4.36 -11.52
N GLN A 59 4.03 3.89 -11.38
CA GLN A 59 5.20 4.67 -11.75
C GLN A 59 5.21 5.06 -13.22
N ASP A 60 4.95 4.11 -14.10
CA ASP A 60 5.02 4.34 -15.55
C ASP A 60 3.91 5.27 -16.05
N ARG A 61 2.70 5.14 -15.50
CA ARG A 61 1.52 5.85 -16.02
C ARG A 61 1.24 7.18 -15.33
N LEU A 62 1.45 7.24 -14.01
CA LEU A 62 1.03 8.39 -13.21
C LEU A 62 2.22 9.19 -12.65
N ARG A 63 3.39 8.57 -12.50
CA ARG A 63 4.61 9.22 -11.98
C ARG A 63 5.79 9.23 -12.95
N ALA A 64 5.53 9.17 -14.26
CA ALA A 64 6.57 9.32 -15.27
C ALA A 64 7.30 10.68 -15.12
N PRO A 65 8.58 10.79 -15.50
CA PRO A 65 9.33 12.05 -15.40
C PRO A 65 8.56 13.24 -16.01
N GLY A 66 8.42 14.32 -15.25
CA GLY A 66 7.68 15.51 -15.67
C GLY A 66 6.17 15.46 -15.36
N HIS A 67 5.68 14.49 -14.59
CA HIS A 67 4.31 14.46 -14.12
C HIS A 67 3.94 15.72 -13.33
N ALA A 68 2.67 16.13 -13.38
CA ALA A 68 2.12 17.18 -12.52
C ALA A 68 2.11 16.74 -11.04
N PRO A 69 2.02 17.67 -10.07
CA PRO A 69 1.82 17.31 -8.66
C PRO A 69 0.64 16.35 -8.49
N LEU A 70 0.86 15.22 -7.82
CA LEU A 70 -0.07 14.10 -7.76
C LEU A 70 -0.26 13.65 -6.31
N MET A 71 -1.51 13.53 -5.89
CA MET A 71 -1.88 12.75 -4.72
C MET A 71 -2.52 11.45 -5.21
N ALA A 72 -1.96 10.32 -4.81
CA ALA A 72 -2.47 9.00 -5.18
C ALA A 72 -2.70 8.14 -3.95
N GLU A 73 -3.85 7.47 -3.90
CA GLU A 73 -4.14 6.39 -2.96
C GLU A 73 -3.90 5.05 -3.66
N LEU A 74 -3.10 4.17 -3.06
CA LEU A 74 -2.81 2.84 -3.59
C LEU A 74 -3.21 1.78 -2.56
N THR A 75 -4.18 0.93 -2.92
CA THR A 75 -4.64 -0.16 -2.06
C THR A 75 -3.95 -1.46 -2.48
N LEU A 76 -2.76 -1.69 -1.94
CA LEU A 76 -1.97 -2.90 -2.22
C LEU A 76 -2.68 -4.17 -1.72
N VAL A 77 -2.46 -5.31 -2.37
CA VAL A 77 -3.30 -6.52 -2.19
C VAL A 77 -2.52 -7.80 -1.91
N SER A 78 -1.19 -7.81 -2.06
CA SER A 78 -0.39 -9.04 -1.94
C SER A 78 -0.33 -9.58 -0.51
N SER A 79 -0.67 -8.77 0.50
CA SER A 79 -0.83 -9.19 1.90
C SER A 79 -2.26 -9.49 2.31
N HIS A 80 -3.18 -9.72 1.36
CA HIS A 80 -4.53 -10.18 1.69
C HIS A 80 -4.58 -11.71 1.87
N ALA A 81 -5.51 -12.19 2.70
CA ALA A 81 -5.75 -13.62 2.87
C ALA A 81 -6.13 -14.26 1.51
N PRO A 82 -5.69 -15.50 1.23
CA PRO A 82 -5.10 -16.47 2.15
C PRO A 82 -3.56 -16.40 2.30
N TRP A 83 -2.91 -15.33 1.83
CA TRP A 83 -1.46 -15.09 1.92
C TRP A 83 -0.58 -16.12 1.18
N THR A 84 -1.17 -16.87 0.25
CA THR A 84 -0.50 -17.85 -0.59
C THR A 84 -1.31 -18.11 -1.87
N PRO A 85 -0.69 -18.44 -3.01
CA PRO A 85 0.74 -18.37 -3.28
C PRO A 85 1.25 -16.91 -3.22
N LEU A 86 2.56 -16.73 -3.08
CA LEU A 86 3.19 -15.40 -3.12
C LEU A 86 4.05 -15.24 -4.37
N PRO A 87 4.00 -14.07 -5.03
CA PRO A 87 4.92 -13.76 -6.12
C PRO A 87 6.36 -13.65 -5.61
N THR A 88 7.32 -13.85 -6.50
CA THR A 88 8.73 -13.51 -6.23
C THR A 88 9.05 -12.15 -6.84
N LEU A 89 9.81 -11.32 -6.12
CA LEU A 89 10.32 -10.06 -6.66
C LEU A 89 11.23 -10.33 -7.85
N VAL A 90 10.98 -9.62 -8.96
CA VAL A 90 11.82 -9.64 -10.17
C VAL A 90 12.50 -8.28 -10.36
N PRO A 91 13.53 -8.16 -11.21
CA PRO A 91 14.04 -6.85 -11.62
C PRO A 91 12.92 -5.96 -12.20
N TRP A 92 12.92 -4.66 -11.88
CA TRP A 92 11.83 -3.75 -12.24
C TRP A 92 11.61 -3.61 -13.76
N ASP A 93 12.66 -3.78 -14.56
CA ASP A 93 12.63 -3.78 -16.02
C ASP A 93 12.05 -5.07 -16.62
N GLN A 94 11.92 -6.14 -15.83
CA GLN A 94 11.34 -7.42 -16.24
C GLN A 94 9.85 -7.57 -15.88
N VAL A 95 9.29 -6.63 -15.12
CA VAL A 95 7.88 -6.71 -14.67
C VAL A 95 6.92 -6.79 -15.87
N GLY A 96 7.16 -6.01 -16.92
CA GLY A 96 6.41 -6.05 -18.17
C GLY A 96 4.88 -5.94 -17.97
N ASP A 97 4.15 -6.79 -18.67
CA ASP A 97 2.69 -6.97 -18.52
C ASP A 97 2.28 -7.88 -17.35
N GLY A 98 3.26 -8.40 -16.60
CA GLY A 98 3.04 -9.31 -15.48
C GLY A 98 3.12 -10.80 -15.83
N SER A 99 3.29 -11.17 -17.10
CA SER A 99 3.45 -12.57 -17.52
C SER A 99 4.66 -13.28 -16.88
N VAL A 100 5.69 -12.52 -16.50
CA VAL A 100 6.89 -13.04 -15.80
C VAL A 100 6.57 -13.79 -14.50
N TYR A 101 5.45 -13.44 -13.84
CA TYR A 101 5.03 -14.05 -12.58
C TYR A 101 4.43 -15.45 -12.74
N ALA A 102 4.16 -15.92 -13.97
CA ALA A 102 3.61 -17.24 -14.28
C ALA A 102 4.37 -18.37 -13.57
N SER A 103 5.70 -18.30 -13.58
CA SER A 103 6.60 -19.30 -12.98
C SER A 103 6.50 -19.41 -11.45
N THR A 104 5.98 -18.37 -10.80
CA THR A 104 5.86 -18.28 -9.33
C THR A 104 4.43 -18.46 -8.84
N SER A 105 3.48 -18.59 -9.77
CA SER A 105 2.08 -18.83 -9.43
C SER A 105 1.87 -20.25 -8.92
N GLY A 106 0.80 -20.41 -8.16
CA GLY A 106 0.35 -21.69 -7.62
C GLY A 106 -1.18 -21.76 -7.65
N PRO A 107 -1.78 -22.82 -7.08
CA PRO A 107 -3.23 -22.95 -7.01
C PRO A 107 -3.86 -21.73 -6.33
N SER A 108 -4.85 -21.13 -6.99
CA SER A 108 -5.66 -20.06 -6.40
C SER A 108 -6.54 -20.66 -5.30
N LEU A 109 -6.50 -20.08 -4.11
CA LEU A 109 -7.28 -20.51 -2.95
C LEU A 109 -8.28 -19.42 -2.55
N PRO A 110 -9.50 -19.79 -2.13
CA PRO A 110 -10.43 -18.82 -1.56
C PRO A 110 -9.91 -18.34 -0.20
N PRO A 111 -10.24 -17.10 0.24
CA PRO A 111 -9.82 -16.60 1.55
C PRO A 111 -10.20 -17.52 2.72
N GLN A 112 -11.32 -18.25 2.61
CA GLN A 112 -11.81 -19.21 3.61
C GLN A 112 -10.88 -20.41 3.81
N ALA A 113 -9.93 -20.67 2.90
CA ALA A 113 -8.95 -21.75 3.06
C ALA A 113 -8.12 -21.62 4.36
N ILE A 114 -7.98 -20.41 4.91
CA ILE A 114 -7.31 -20.19 6.20
C ILE A 114 -8.02 -20.88 7.38
N MET A 115 -9.31 -21.23 7.24
CA MET A 115 -10.09 -21.90 8.29
C MET A 115 -9.78 -23.39 8.40
N THR A 116 -9.30 -24.00 7.32
CA THR A 116 -8.97 -25.44 7.26
C THR A 116 -7.47 -25.69 7.19
N THR A 117 -6.67 -24.65 6.92
CA THR A 117 -5.20 -24.73 6.90
C THR A 117 -4.66 -24.72 8.32
N ASP A 118 -3.58 -25.47 8.58
CA ASP A 118 -2.87 -25.46 9.85
C ASP A 118 -2.53 -24.00 10.28
N PRO A 119 -2.93 -23.55 11.49
CA PRO A 119 -2.66 -22.19 11.96
C PRO A 119 -1.18 -21.78 11.90
N ALA A 120 -0.23 -22.70 12.11
CA ALA A 120 1.20 -22.42 12.00
C ALA A 120 1.60 -22.08 10.55
N VAL A 121 1.00 -22.75 9.57
CA VAL A 121 1.20 -22.47 8.14
C VAL A 121 0.54 -21.14 7.77
N VAL A 122 -0.67 -20.86 8.26
CA VAL A 122 -1.34 -19.57 8.04
C VAL A 122 -0.49 -18.40 8.57
N ARG A 123 0.02 -18.52 9.80
CA ARG A 123 0.91 -17.52 10.40
C ARG A 123 2.20 -17.33 9.59
N ALA A 124 2.82 -18.42 9.13
CA ALA A 124 4.03 -18.34 8.30
C ALA A 124 3.77 -17.64 6.97
N ASN A 125 2.66 -17.96 6.30
CA ASN A 125 2.24 -17.33 5.03
C ASN A 125 1.97 -15.83 5.22
N TYR A 126 1.25 -15.44 6.27
CA TYR A 126 1.02 -14.03 6.60
C TYR A 126 2.33 -13.26 6.82
N LEU A 127 3.28 -13.82 7.59
CA LEU A 127 4.58 -13.18 7.80
C LEU A 127 5.36 -13.04 6.48
N ALA A 128 5.28 -14.05 5.61
CA ALA A 128 5.92 -14.01 4.30
C ALA A 128 5.27 -12.95 3.38
N SER A 129 3.94 -12.79 3.40
CA SER A 129 3.24 -11.80 2.59
C SER A 129 3.53 -10.37 3.03
N ILE A 130 3.61 -10.13 4.35
CA ILE A 130 4.03 -8.83 4.89
C ILE A 130 5.47 -8.53 4.49
N ARG A 131 6.37 -9.52 4.57
CA ARG A 131 7.75 -9.36 4.12
C ARG A 131 7.82 -9.01 2.63
N TYR A 132 7.07 -9.71 1.78
CA TYR A 132 7.00 -9.41 0.35
C TYR A 132 6.52 -7.98 0.09
N SER A 133 5.40 -7.58 0.70
CA SER A 133 4.78 -6.27 0.44
C SER A 133 5.69 -5.13 0.88
N LEU A 134 6.31 -5.24 2.07
CA LEU A 134 7.28 -4.26 2.57
C LEU A 134 8.57 -4.25 1.73
N ALA A 135 9.11 -5.41 1.36
CA ALA A 135 10.30 -5.47 0.51
C ALA A 135 10.05 -4.83 -0.86
N THR A 136 8.87 -5.06 -1.43
CA THR A 136 8.44 -4.47 -2.70
C THR A 136 8.34 -2.95 -2.59
N LEU A 137 7.67 -2.44 -1.57
CA LEU A 137 7.54 -1.00 -1.33
C LEU A 137 8.89 -0.33 -1.07
N ILE A 138 9.75 -0.92 -0.24
CA ILE A 138 11.10 -0.40 0.03
C ILE A 138 11.91 -0.36 -1.26
N SER A 139 11.90 -1.45 -2.04
CA SER A 139 12.59 -1.50 -3.33
C SER A 139 12.07 -0.44 -4.29
N TYR A 140 10.75 -0.21 -4.33
CA TYR A 140 10.14 0.84 -5.13
C TYR A 140 10.65 2.23 -4.74
N LEU A 141 10.63 2.55 -3.44
CA LEU A 141 11.09 3.85 -2.94
C LEU A 141 12.60 4.06 -3.16
N GLN A 142 13.40 3.00 -3.08
CA GLN A 142 14.83 3.04 -3.40
C GLN A 142 15.09 3.26 -4.89
N THR A 143 14.24 2.72 -5.77
CA THR A 143 14.43 2.76 -7.23
C THR A 143 13.86 4.04 -7.85
N TYR A 144 12.66 4.46 -7.41
CA TYR A 144 11.87 5.53 -8.02
C TYR A 144 11.52 6.69 -7.08
N GLY A 145 12.06 6.68 -5.85
CA GLY A 145 11.88 7.79 -4.92
C GLY A 145 12.70 9.00 -5.31
N ASP A 146 12.04 10.14 -5.45
CA ASP A 146 12.65 11.45 -5.73
C ASP A 146 12.68 12.33 -4.46
N PRO A 147 13.31 13.53 -4.49
CA PRO A 147 13.36 14.43 -3.33
C PRO A 147 12.01 14.94 -2.83
N ASP A 148 11.00 15.04 -3.69
CA ASP A 148 9.69 15.64 -3.41
C ASP A 148 8.63 14.57 -3.05
N LEU A 149 8.95 13.29 -3.22
CA LEU A 149 8.06 12.19 -2.87
C LEU A 149 7.88 12.07 -1.35
N VAL A 150 6.63 12.19 -0.93
CA VAL A 150 6.15 11.84 0.42
C VAL A 150 5.24 10.62 0.32
N THR A 151 5.54 9.58 1.07
CA THR A 151 4.74 8.34 1.11
C THR A 151 4.22 8.12 2.53
N ILE A 152 2.90 7.95 2.66
CA ILE A 152 2.26 7.47 3.89
C ILE A 152 2.02 5.98 3.71
N VAL A 153 2.66 5.17 4.55
CA VAL A 153 2.48 3.71 4.57
C VAL A 153 1.64 3.38 5.78
N VAL A 154 0.46 2.78 5.59
CA VAL A 154 -0.47 2.49 6.68
C VAL A 154 -1.15 1.15 6.45
N GLY A 155 -1.26 0.35 7.51
CA GLY A 155 -2.16 -0.82 7.49
C GLY A 155 -3.60 -0.36 7.66
N ASP A 156 -4.52 -0.93 6.89
CA ASP A 156 -5.96 -0.65 7.01
C ASP A 156 -6.57 -1.38 8.22
N HIS A 157 -6.18 -2.63 8.46
CA HIS A 157 -6.57 -3.41 9.63
C HIS A 157 -5.60 -4.57 9.96
N GLN A 158 -5.74 -5.18 11.14
CA GLN A 158 -5.05 -6.43 11.51
C GLN A 158 -5.57 -7.63 10.70
N PRO A 159 -4.76 -8.68 10.46
CA PRO A 159 -5.21 -9.86 9.72
C PRO A 159 -6.23 -10.67 10.54
N ALA A 160 -6.79 -11.72 9.92
CA ALA A 160 -7.68 -12.64 10.63
C ALA A 160 -7.01 -13.23 11.90
N PRO A 161 -7.76 -13.44 13.00
CA PRO A 161 -7.20 -13.90 14.28
C PRO A 161 -6.32 -15.15 14.23
N VAL A 162 -6.59 -16.06 13.29
CA VAL A 162 -5.76 -17.26 13.06
C VAL A 162 -4.29 -16.93 12.76
N ALA A 163 -4.00 -15.79 12.13
CA ALA A 163 -2.65 -15.34 11.83
C ALA A 163 -1.95 -14.69 13.03
N THR A 164 -2.70 -14.04 13.94
CA THR A 164 -2.13 -13.36 15.12
C THR A 164 -2.08 -14.25 16.36
N GLY A 165 -2.74 -15.41 16.34
CA GLY A 165 -2.92 -16.24 17.54
C GLY A 165 -4.05 -15.74 18.43
N ASN A 166 -5.08 -15.14 17.83
CA ASN A 166 -6.24 -14.52 18.49
C ASN A 166 -5.88 -13.35 19.41
N ASP A 167 -4.81 -12.62 19.07
CA ASP A 167 -4.53 -11.34 19.71
C ASP A 167 -5.70 -10.36 19.41
N PRO A 168 -6.36 -9.79 20.42
CA PRO A 168 -7.47 -8.84 20.23
C PRO A 168 -7.00 -7.44 19.78
N ASN A 169 -5.69 -7.20 19.69
CA ASN A 169 -5.12 -5.94 19.24
C ASN A 169 -5.66 -5.53 17.85
N ARG A 170 -5.90 -4.23 17.66
CA ARG A 170 -6.37 -3.59 16.43
C ARG A 170 -5.40 -2.53 15.90
N ASP A 171 -4.26 -2.34 16.54
CA ASP A 171 -3.23 -1.39 16.16
C ASP A 171 -2.66 -1.77 14.80
N VAL A 172 -2.31 -0.80 13.98
CA VAL A 172 -1.68 -1.00 12.67
C VAL A 172 -0.51 -0.04 12.54
N PRO A 173 0.60 -0.44 11.90
CA PRO A 173 1.72 0.47 11.70
C PRO A 173 1.32 1.59 10.74
N VAL A 174 1.81 2.79 11.03
CA VAL A 174 1.80 3.93 10.11
C VAL A 174 3.18 4.56 10.07
N SER A 175 3.64 4.94 8.89
CA SER A 175 4.92 5.62 8.68
C SER A 175 4.76 6.70 7.62
N ILE A 176 5.43 7.84 7.83
CA ILE A 176 5.65 8.85 6.80
C ILE A 176 7.10 8.71 6.34
N VAL A 177 7.30 8.49 5.05
CA VAL A 177 8.61 8.34 4.42
C VAL A 177 8.80 9.49 3.43
N ALA A 178 9.84 10.29 3.66
CA ALA A 178 10.18 11.42 2.82
C ALA A 178 11.70 11.63 2.83
N ARG A 179 12.24 12.22 1.75
CA ARG A 179 13.65 12.68 1.72
C ARG A 179 13.81 14.07 2.32
N ASP A 180 12.82 14.94 2.14
CA ASP A 180 12.81 16.29 2.70
C ASP A 180 12.66 16.24 4.23
N PRO A 181 13.68 16.67 5.00
CA PRO A 181 13.58 16.70 6.46
C PRO A 181 12.46 17.63 6.95
N ALA A 182 12.09 18.68 6.22
CA ALA A 182 11.02 19.58 6.63
C ALA A 182 9.66 18.87 6.76
N VAL A 183 9.44 17.81 5.97
CA VAL A 183 8.24 16.96 6.08
C VAL A 183 8.22 16.22 7.41
N LEU A 184 9.37 15.72 7.87
CA LEU A 184 9.48 14.97 9.12
C LEU A 184 9.50 15.90 10.34
N ASP A 185 10.13 17.07 10.22
CA ASP A 185 10.18 18.09 11.27
C ASP A 185 8.78 18.61 11.63
N ALA A 186 7.89 18.73 10.63
CA ALA A 186 6.50 19.16 10.83
C ALA A 186 5.68 18.25 11.76
N ILE A 187 6.12 17.00 11.94
CA ILE A 187 5.47 16.00 12.79
C ILE A 187 6.34 15.56 13.98
N ALA A 188 7.45 16.25 14.25
CA ALA A 188 8.39 15.88 15.32
C ALA A 188 7.71 15.78 16.71
N THR A 189 6.65 16.57 16.94
CA THR A 189 5.86 16.56 18.19
C THR A 189 4.91 15.38 18.33
N TRP A 190 4.76 14.54 17.29
CA TRP A 190 3.86 13.38 17.31
C TRP A 190 4.40 12.21 18.13
N GLY A 191 5.69 12.24 18.50
CA GLY A 191 6.33 11.18 19.27
C GLY A 191 6.54 9.89 18.49
N TRP A 192 6.53 9.95 17.16
CA TRP A 192 6.81 8.80 16.30
C TRP A 192 8.29 8.47 16.28
N GLU A 193 8.57 7.17 16.20
CA GLU A 193 9.94 6.65 16.19
C GLU A 193 10.45 6.55 14.74
N PRO A 194 11.77 6.75 14.51
CA PRO A 194 12.35 6.55 13.18
C PRO A 194 12.25 5.09 12.71
N GLY A 195 11.91 4.92 11.43
CA GLY A 195 11.91 3.61 10.75
C GLY A 195 10.51 3.05 10.50
N LEU A 196 10.47 1.86 9.87
CA LEU A 196 9.23 1.19 9.46
C LEU A 196 8.70 0.16 10.48
N ARG A 197 9.41 -0.01 11.60
CA ARG A 197 9.05 -0.96 12.66
C ARG A 197 8.86 -0.19 13.96
N PRO A 198 7.61 0.17 14.32
CA PRO A 198 7.32 0.77 15.61
C PRO A 198 7.77 -0.15 16.75
N SER A 199 8.31 0.43 17.83
CA SER A 199 8.55 -0.29 19.07
C SER A 199 7.22 -0.60 19.80
N ALA A 200 7.30 -1.41 20.85
CA ALA A 200 6.16 -1.66 21.74
C ALA A 200 5.77 -0.41 22.58
N GLN A 201 6.58 0.64 22.57
CA GLN A 201 6.35 1.91 23.28
C GLN A 201 5.84 3.02 22.34
N ALA A 202 5.78 2.75 21.03
CA ALA A 202 5.31 3.73 20.06
C ALA A 202 3.87 4.18 20.39
N PRO A 203 3.56 5.48 20.23
CA PRO A 203 2.25 6.00 20.60
C PRO A 203 1.15 5.45 19.68
N VAL A 204 0.07 4.97 20.30
CA VAL A 204 -1.14 4.52 19.60
C VAL A 204 -2.14 5.68 19.53
N ARG A 205 -2.68 5.92 18.33
CA ARG A 205 -3.71 6.93 18.08
C ARG A 205 -4.85 6.33 17.28
N ARG A 206 -6.06 6.85 17.50
CA ARG A 206 -7.23 6.48 16.69
C ARG A 206 -7.00 6.86 15.24
N MET A 207 -7.27 5.95 14.31
CA MET A 207 -7.06 6.16 12.89
C MET A 207 -7.85 7.36 12.35
N ASP A 208 -9.07 7.61 12.83
CA ASP A 208 -9.90 8.74 12.39
C ASP A 208 -9.30 10.12 12.74
N THR A 209 -8.37 10.19 13.68
CA THR A 209 -7.68 11.44 14.05
C THR A 209 -6.53 11.79 13.11
N PHE A 210 -6.07 10.85 12.28
CA PHE A 210 -4.90 11.04 11.42
C PHE A 210 -5.11 12.16 10.41
N ARG A 211 -6.28 12.21 9.75
CA ARG A 211 -6.59 13.24 8.75
C ARG A 211 -6.42 14.63 9.32
N ASP A 212 -7.04 14.89 10.48
CA ASP A 212 -7.04 16.23 11.06
C ASP A 212 -5.63 16.63 11.49
N GLY A 213 -4.87 15.71 12.12
CA GLY A 213 -3.46 15.92 12.45
C GLY A 213 -2.60 16.19 11.20
N PHE A 214 -2.77 15.39 10.14
CA PHE A 214 -2.07 15.57 8.87
C PHE A 214 -2.36 16.94 8.25
N THR A 215 -3.64 17.34 8.22
CA THR A 215 -4.02 18.66 7.69
C THR A 215 -3.54 19.81 8.55
N GLN A 216 -3.40 19.62 9.86
CA GLN A 216 -2.82 20.62 10.75
C GLN A 216 -1.31 20.78 10.51
N ALA A 217 -0.60 19.67 10.28
CA ALA A 217 0.84 19.68 10.05
C ALA A 217 1.23 20.25 8.67
N TYR A 218 0.47 19.91 7.62
CA TYR A 218 0.84 20.19 6.22
C TYR A 218 -0.15 21.09 5.47
N GLY A 219 -1.27 21.44 6.09
CA GLY A 219 -2.25 22.32 5.48
C GLY A 219 -1.80 23.78 5.42
N PRO A 220 -2.48 24.62 4.63
CA PRO A 220 -2.22 26.05 4.61
C PRO A 220 -2.40 26.62 6.02
N ARG A 221 -1.38 27.32 6.51
CA ARG A 221 -1.52 28.10 7.76
C ARG A 221 -2.49 29.25 7.49
N PRO A 222 -3.40 29.58 8.42
CA PRO A 222 -4.16 30.82 8.34
C PRO A 222 -3.16 31.97 8.16
N ILE A 223 -3.45 32.88 7.22
CA ILE A 223 -2.72 34.14 7.13
C ILE A 223 -3.11 34.92 8.40
N GLU A 224 -2.13 35.20 9.26
CA GLU A 224 -2.27 36.16 10.38
C GLU A 224 -2.42 37.60 9.86
#